data_AF-A0A9D8G0M5-F1
#
_entry.id   AF-A0A9D8G0M5-F1
#
_cell.length_a   1.000
_cell.length_b   1.000
_cell.length_c   1.000
_cell.angle_alpha   90.00
_cell.angle_beta   90.00
_cell.angle_gamma   90.00
#
_symmetry.space_group_name_H-M   'P 1'
#
loop_
_entity.id
_entity.type
_entity.pdbx_description
1 polymer ?
#
loop_
_entity_poly.entity_id
_entity_poly.type
_entity_poly.pdbx_seq_one_letter_code
_entity_poly.pdbx_strand_id
1 'polypeptide(L)'
;MTHSFRIAGLVAATNHIRADLRVGILPSEIERFQNQVTHLIAQVERLCGEHGRAPSQLPPPSYQAYQFLKSLDLNRLPMRQTDQAPTVPPIRIKNLLRICEWVQKEFARLADKPADDSQVATVLHQVQSQTSTVEALMRDRGSAPATLPLITQRAFAWLKFLSV
;
A
#
# COMPACT_ATOMS: atom_id res chain seq x y z
N MET A 1 9.00 -7.89 -32.48
CA MET A 1 8.37 -6.92 -31.57
C MET A 1 7.31 -7.64 -30.75
N THR A 2 7.58 -8.01 -29.50
CA THR A 2 6.68 -8.83 -28.69
C THR A 2 5.74 -7.92 -27.90
N HIS A 3 4.53 -7.68 -28.39
CA HIS A 3 3.53 -6.90 -27.66
C HIS A 3 3.14 -7.66 -26.36
N SER A 4 3.60 -7.12 -25.23
CA SER A 4 3.30 -7.59 -23.88
C SER A 4 1.83 -7.34 -23.56
N PHE A 5 1.02 -8.41 -23.59
CA PHE A 5 -0.38 -8.37 -23.16
C PHE A 5 -0.45 -8.11 -21.65
N ARG A 6 -1.12 -7.04 -21.23
CA ARG A 6 -1.20 -6.63 -19.81
C ARG A 6 -2.66 -6.54 -19.39
N ILE A 7 -2.98 -7.13 -18.24
CA ILE A 7 -4.28 -6.95 -17.60
C ILE A 7 -4.15 -5.78 -16.63
N ALA A 8 -4.69 -4.63 -17.02
CA ALA A 8 -4.65 -3.41 -16.22
C ALA A 8 -5.32 -3.66 -14.85
N GLY A 9 -4.68 -3.24 -13.77
CA GLY A 9 -5.24 -3.34 -12.41
C GLY A 9 -5.09 -4.69 -11.71
N LEU A 10 -4.66 -5.77 -12.39
CA LEU A 10 -4.51 -7.10 -11.76
C LEU A 10 -3.57 -7.08 -10.56
N VAL A 11 -2.39 -6.48 -10.72
CA VAL A 11 -1.39 -6.39 -9.65
C VAL A 11 -1.90 -5.56 -8.46
N ALA A 12 -2.66 -4.50 -8.73
CA ALA A 12 -3.25 -3.67 -7.69
C ALA A 12 -4.35 -4.42 -6.91
N ALA A 13 -5.22 -5.14 -7.61
CA ALA A 13 -6.26 -5.98 -7.01
C ALA A 13 -5.64 -7.10 -6.15
N THR A 14 -4.60 -7.77 -6.65
CA THR A 14 -3.88 -8.79 -5.88
C THR A 14 -3.19 -8.22 -4.64
N ASN A 15 -2.63 -7.01 -4.72
CA ASN A 15 -2.05 -6.34 -3.56
C ASN A 15 -3.09 -6.00 -2.49
N HIS A 16 -4.32 -5.66 -2.90
CA HIS A 16 -5.44 -5.45 -1.96
C HIS A 16 -5.82 -6.75 -1.26
N ILE A 17 -6.01 -7.83 -2.02
CA ILE A 17 -6.30 -9.18 -1.48
C ILE A 17 -5.21 -9.63 -0.49
N ARG A 18 -3.92 -9.37 -0.80
CA ARG A 18 -2.81 -9.66 0.11
C ARG A 18 -2.88 -8.83 1.39
N ALA A 19 -3.31 -7.57 1.32
CA ALA A 19 -3.49 -6.74 2.50
C ALA A 19 -4.61 -7.27 3.40
N ASP A 20 -5.74 -7.66 2.81
CA ASP A 20 -6.89 -8.20 3.54
C ASP A 20 -6.52 -9.52 4.25
N LEU A 21 -5.79 -10.42 3.57
CA LEU A 21 -5.30 -11.66 4.19
C LEU A 21 -4.31 -11.43 5.33
N ARG A 22 -3.51 -10.35 5.30
CA ARG A 22 -2.58 -10.02 6.39
C ARG A 22 -3.29 -9.51 7.64
N VAL A 23 -4.41 -8.82 7.46
CA VAL A 23 -5.23 -8.29 8.56
C VAL A 23 -6.20 -9.35 9.09
N GLY A 24 -6.55 -10.32 8.26
CA GLY A 24 -7.59 -11.30 8.53
C GLY A 24 -8.96 -10.80 8.06
N ILE A 25 -9.77 -11.72 7.56
CA ILE A 25 -11.08 -11.46 6.96
C ILE A 25 -12.15 -11.65 8.04
N LEU A 26 -13.16 -10.77 8.05
CA LEU A 26 -14.31 -10.95 8.95
C LEU A 26 -15.12 -12.18 8.52
N PRO A 27 -15.71 -12.95 9.46
CA PRO A 27 -16.57 -14.07 9.12
C PRO A 27 -17.70 -13.69 8.15
N SER A 28 -18.26 -12.48 8.30
CA SER A 28 -19.30 -11.91 7.45
C SER A 28 -18.83 -11.55 6.03
N GLU A 29 -17.52 -11.38 5.81
CA GLU A 29 -16.92 -10.99 4.53
C GLU A 29 -16.32 -12.17 3.77
N ILE A 30 -16.25 -13.37 4.38
CA ILE A 30 -15.62 -14.57 3.80
C ILE A 30 -16.20 -14.89 2.42
N GLU A 31 -17.53 -15.02 2.32
CA GLU A 31 -18.19 -15.41 1.07
C GLU A 31 -17.95 -14.36 -0.03
N ARG A 32 -18.04 -13.07 0.33
CA ARG A 32 -17.74 -11.97 -0.59
C ARG A 32 -16.29 -12.03 -1.08
N PHE A 33 -15.34 -12.28 -0.17
CA PHE A 33 -13.92 -12.38 -0.50
C PHE A 33 -13.64 -13.57 -1.43
N GLN A 34 -14.20 -14.75 -1.14
CA GLN A 34 -14.09 -15.94 -1.97
C GLN A 34 -14.63 -15.68 -3.39
N ASN A 35 -15.80 -15.04 -3.48
CA ASN A 35 -16.40 -14.65 -4.76
C ASN A 35 -15.52 -13.66 -5.53
N GLN A 36 -14.93 -12.67 -4.84
CA GLN A 36 -14.02 -11.71 -5.45
C GLN A 36 -12.76 -12.38 -6.02
N VAL A 37 -12.11 -13.27 -5.26
CA VAL A 37 -10.92 -13.99 -5.73
C VAL A 37 -11.27 -14.87 -6.92
N THR A 38 -12.34 -15.64 -6.83
CA THR A 38 -12.80 -16.55 -7.89
C THR A 38 -13.14 -15.78 -9.17
N HIS A 39 -13.86 -14.67 -9.05
CA HIS A 39 -14.20 -13.81 -10.18
C HIS A 39 -12.96 -13.20 -10.83
N LEU A 40 -11.99 -12.75 -10.04
CA LEU A 40 -10.74 -12.18 -10.57
C LEU A 40 -9.91 -13.23 -11.33
N ILE A 41 -9.83 -14.47 -10.84
CA ILE A 41 -9.19 -15.59 -11.54
C ILE A 41 -9.92 -15.85 -12.87
N ALA A 42 -11.26 -15.95 -12.84
CA ALA A 42 -12.06 -16.21 -14.03
C ALA A 42 -11.94 -15.09 -15.07
N GLN A 43 -11.86 -13.81 -14.64
CA GLN A 43 -11.61 -12.68 -15.54
C GLN A 43 -10.25 -12.78 -16.21
N VAL A 44 -9.19 -13.12 -15.46
CA VAL A 44 -7.85 -13.29 -16.03
C VAL A 44 -7.83 -14.42 -17.06
N GLU A 45 -8.42 -15.57 -16.74
CA GLU A 45 -8.49 -16.71 -17.65
C GLU A 45 -9.29 -16.41 -18.91
N ARG A 46 -10.43 -15.72 -18.76
CA ARG A 46 -11.25 -15.28 -19.90
C ARG A 46 -10.50 -14.32 -20.81
N LEU A 47 -9.87 -13.28 -20.25
CA LEU A 47 -9.08 -12.31 -21.01
C LEU A 47 -7.90 -12.98 -21.72
N CYS A 48 -7.23 -13.93 -21.06
CA CYS A 48 -6.18 -14.70 -21.72
C CYS A 48 -6.75 -15.52 -22.89
N GLY A 49 -7.88 -16.21 -22.69
CA GLY A 49 -8.57 -16.99 -23.71
C GLY A 49 -9.05 -16.16 -24.91
N GLU A 50 -9.67 -15.00 -24.68
CA GLU A 50 -10.12 -14.05 -25.72
C GLU A 50 -8.97 -13.59 -26.62
N HIS A 51 -7.76 -13.48 -26.06
CA HIS A 51 -6.56 -13.11 -26.79
C HIS A 51 -5.74 -14.30 -27.29
N GLY A 52 -6.25 -15.53 -27.17
CA GLY A 52 -5.57 -16.76 -27.61
C GLY A 52 -4.27 -17.03 -26.86
N ARG A 53 -4.13 -16.54 -25.62
CA ARG A 53 -2.94 -16.67 -24.79
C ARG A 53 -3.20 -17.52 -23.57
N ALA A 54 -2.15 -18.17 -23.07
CA ALA A 54 -2.18 -18.80 -21.76
C ALA A 54 -1.81 -17.78 -20.66
N PRO A 55 -2.31 -17.92 -19.42
CA PRO A 55 -1.90 -17.08 -18.30
C PRO A 55 -0.38 -17.09 -18.05
N SER A 56 0.34 -18.17 -18.40
CA SER A 56 1.81 -18.25 -18.34
C SER A 56 2.54 -17.33 -19.31
N GLN A 57 1.84 -16.79 -20.31
CA GLN A 57 2.37 -15.83 -21.28
C GLN A 57 2.12 -14.37 -20.85
N LEU A 58 1.54 -14.16 -19.66
CA LEU A 58 1.44 -12.84 -19.06
C LEU A 58 2.84 -12.33 -18.67
N PRO A 59 3.06 -11.00 -18.69
CA PRO A 59 4.29 -10.42 -18.18
C PRO A 59 4.52 -10.82 -16.71
N PRO A 60 5.78 -10.96 -16.27
CA PRO A 60 6.12 -11.60 -15.00
C PRO A 60 5.33 -11.08 -13.77
N PRO A 61 5.11 -9.77 -13.58
CA PRO A 61 4.34 -9.26 -12.44
C PRO A 61 2.88 -9.72 -12.45
N SER A 62 2.27 -9.78 -13.64
CA SER A 62 0.88 -10.23 -13.81
C SER A 62 0.76 -11.74 -13.65
N TYR A 63 1.75 -12.50 -14.13
CA TYR A 63 1.78 -13.95 -13.93
C TYR A 63 1.93 -14.32 -12.45
N GLN A 64 2.85 -13.67 -11.73
CA GLN A 64 3.01 -13.86 -10.28
C GLN A 64 1.74 -13.52 -9.50
N ALA A 65 1.04 -12.45 -9.91
CA ALA A 65 -0.24 -12.07 -9.32
C ALA A 65 -1.31 -13.15 -9.53
N TYR A 66 -1.41 -13.71 -10.74
CA TYR A 66 -2.31 -14.82 -11.05
C TYR A 66 -1.96 -16.10 -10.26
N GLN A 67 -0.69 -16.48 -10.21
CA GLN A 67 -0.23 -17.64 -9.44
C GLN A 67 -0.56 -17.50 -7.96
N PHE A 68 -0.35 -16.31 -7.38
CA PHE A 68 -0.73 -16.04 -6.01
C PHE A 68 -2.21 -16.29 -5.78
N LEU A 69 -3.09 -15.75 -6.63
CA LEU A 69 -4.54 -15.93 -6.51
C LEU A 69 -4.93 -17.42 -6.60
N LYS A 70 -4.34 -18.17 -7.54
CA LYS A 70 -4.56 -19.62 -7.69
C LYS A 70 -4.04 -20.44 -6.51
N SER A 71 -3.02 -19.95 -5.81
CA SER A 71 -2.44 -20.65 -4.66
C SER A 71 -3.20 -20.45 -3.34
N LEU A 72 -4.20 -19.55 -3.32
CA LEU A 72 -4.99 -19.29 -2.12
C LEU A 72 -5.92 -20.46 -1.81
N ASP A 73 -5.81 -21.00 -0.60
CA ASP A 73 -6.81 -21.93 -0.06
C ASP A 73 -8.01 -21.13 0.46
N LEU A 74 -9.03 -21.03 -0.39
CA LEU A 74 -10.27 -20.30 -0.07
C LEU A 74 -11.08 -20.95 1.06
N ASN A 75 -10.80 -22.22 1.41
CA ASN A 75 -11.48 -22.91 2.52
C ASN A 75 -10.79 -22.65 3.86
N ARG A 76 -9.56 -22.12 3.86
CA ARG A 76 -8.75 -21.87 5.07
C ARG A 76 -8.24 -20.44 5.10
N LEU A 77 -9.17 -19.50 5.07
CA LEU A 77 -8.86 -18.07 5.13
C LEU A 77 -8.53 -17.64 6.58
N PRO A 78 -7.53 -16.76 6.78
CA PRO A 78 -7.23 -16.20 8.09
C PRO A 78 -8.41 -15.34 8.55
N MET A 79 -9.08 -15.74 9.63
CA MET A 79 -10.22 -15.02 10.18
C MET A 79 -9.77 -14.07 11.29
N ARG A 80 -10.37 -12.88 11.38
CA ARG A 80 -10.26 -12.02 12.57
C ARG A 80 -11.56 -12.09 13.39
N GLN A 81 -11.43 -12.26 14.70
CA GLN A 81 -12.55 -12.54 15.60
C GLN A 81 -13.39 -11.30 15.97
N THR A 82 -12.92 -10.11 15.66
CA THR A 82 -13.53 -8.87 16.09
C THR A 82 -14.26 -8.20 14.94
N ASP A 83 -15.57 -8.08 15.08
CA ASP A 83 -16.51 -7.33 14.25
C ASP A 83 -16.36 -5.80 14.40
N GLN A 84 -15.30 -5.34 15.08
CA GLN A 84 -14.81 -3.97 14.88
C GLN A 84 -14.21 -3.94 13.49
N ALA A 85 -15.07 -3.74 12.50
CA ALA A 85 -14.70 -3.01 11.32
C ALA A 85 -13.78 -1.87 11.79
N PRO A 86 -12.57 -1.71 11.22
CA PRO A 86 -11.90 -0.44 11.36
C PRO A 86 -12.79 0.55 10.61
N THR A 87 -13.74 1.17 11.33
CA THR A 87 -14.59 2.29 10.89
C THR A 87 -13.76 3.56 10.71
N VAL A 88 -12.43 3.43 10.67
CA VAL A 88 -11.53 4.47 10.28
C VAL A 88 -11.25 4.24 8.80
N PRO A 89 -11.89 4.97 7.88
CA PRO A 89 -11.50 4.95 6.47
C PRO A 89 -9.99 5.18 6.40
N PRO A 90 -9.24 4.44 5.54
CA PRO A 90 -7.80 4.57 5.47
C PRO A 90 -7.45 6.04 5.23
N ILE A 91 -6.83 6.67 6.24
CA ILE A 91 -6.49 8.08 6.16
C ILE A 91 -5.44 8.21 5.06
N ARG A 92 -5.89 8.68 3.90
CA ARG A 92 -5.00 9.13 2.84
C ARG A 92 -4.49 10.51 3.25
N ILE A 93 -3.40 10.54 4.01
CA ILE A 93 -2.61 11.76 4.18
C ILE A 93 -1.92 12.00 2.83
N LYS A 94 -2.66 12.58 1.87
CA LYS A 94 -2.19 12.83 0.49
C LYS A 94 -0.86 13.60 0.45
N ASN A 95 -0.54 14.32 1.53
CA ASN A 95 0.66 15.12 1.62
C ASN A 95 1.87 14.39 2.21
N LEU A 96 1.73 13.20 2.83
CA LEU A 96 2.85 12.57 3.53
C LEU A 96 3.97 12.12 2.59
N LEU A 97 3.61 11.54 1.44
CA LEU A 97 4.55 11.19 0.39
C LEU A 97 5.25 12.44 -0.17
N ARG A 98 4.50 13.52 -0.40
CA ARG A 98 5.04 14.80 -0.84
C ARG A 98 6.00 15.42 0.19
N ILE A 99 5.72 15.27 1.49
CA ILE A 99 6.61 15.71 2.57
C ILE A 99 7.91 14.89 2.53
N CYS A 100 7.83 13.56 2.37
CA CYS A 100 9.04 12.73 2.24
C CYS A 100 9.88 13.09 1.01
N GLU A 101 9.24 13.32 -0.15
CA GLU A 101 9.93 13.77 -1.37
C GLU A 101 10.60 15.13 -1.17
N TRP A 102 9.96 16.06 -0.44
CA TRP A 102 10.54 17.35 -0.11
C TRP A 102 11.76 17.20 0.82
N VAL A 103 11.66 16.41 1.89
CA VAL A 103 12.78 16.16 2.82
C VAL A 103 13.97 15.52 2.08
N GLN A 104 13.71 14.56 1.19
CA GLN A 104 14.76 13.94 0.38
C GLN A 104 15.47 14.95 -0.54
N LYS A 105 14.72 15.88 -1.14
CA LYS A 105 15.29 16.96 -1.95
C LYS A 105 16.12 17.93 -1.12
N GLU A 106 15.67 18.30 0.07
CA GLU A 106 16.45 19.14 0.98
C GLU A 106 17.73 18.44 1.44
N PHE A 107 17.66 17.14 1.75
CA PHE A 107 18.85 16.38 2.11
C PHE A 107 19.85 16.29 0.96
N ALA A 108 19.38 16.06 -0.27
CA ALA A 108 20.24 16.10 -1.45
C ALA A 108 20.88 17.50 -1.63
N ARG A 109 20.11 18.58 -1.45
CA ARG A 109 20.60 19.96 -1.53
C ARG A 109 21.66 20.26 -0.47
N LEU A 110 21.46 19.79 0.76
CA LEU A 110 22.39 19.96 1.88
C LEU A 110 23.63 19.06 1.73
N ALA A 111 23.55 17.96 0.99
CA ALA A 111 24.70 17.09 0.70
C ALA A 111 25.57 17.65 -0.43
N ASP A 112 24.99 18.35 -1.41
CA ASP A 112 25.69 18.90 -2.57
C ASP A 112 26.58 20.11 -2.24
N LYS A 113 26.32 20.81 -1.13
CA LYS A 113 27.09 21.99 -0.69
C LYS A 113 27.26 21.95 0.82
N PRO A 114 28.38 22.43 1.38
CA PRO A 114 28.51 22.59 2.82
C PRO A 114 27.38 23.50 3.31
N ALA A 115 26.44 22.90 4.03
CA ALA A 115 25.36 23.59 4.68
C ALA A 115 25.84 24.17 6.01
N ASP A 116 25.35 25.35 6.36
CA ASP A 116 25.54 25.88 7.71
C ASP A 116 24.51 25.28 8.68
N ASP A 117 24.82 25.39 9.97
CA ASP A 117 23.97 24.86 11.06
C ASP A 117 22.56 25.46 11.04
N SER A 118 22.39 26.68 10.52
CA SER A 118 21.09 27.36 10.46
C SER A 118 20.18 26.75 9.38
N GLN A 119 20.77 26.32 8.26
CA GLN A 119 20.06 25.63 7.18
C GLN A 119 19.61 24.24 7.63
N VAL A 120 20.48 23.51 8.33
CA VAL A 120 20.15 22.21 8.92
C VAL A 120 19.05 22.36 9.98
N ALA A 121 19.15 23.34 10.87
CA ALA A 121 18.14 23.62 11.88
C ALA A 121 16.77 23.99 11.27
N THR A 122 16.76 24.74 10.17
CA THR A 122 15.52 25.11 9.46
C THR A 122 14.81 23.88 8.91
N VAL A 123 15.55 22.98 8.24
CA VAL A 123 14.99 21.74 7.70
C VAL A 123 14.49 20.83 8.83
N LEU A 124 15.25 20.70 9.92
CA LEU A 124 14.85 19.94 11.09
C LEU A 124 13.54 20.47 11.70
N HIS A 125 13.43 21.78 11.91
CA HIS A 125 12.22 22.41 12.46
C HIS A 125 11.00 22.19 11.54
N GLN A 126 11.19 22.24 10.22
CA GLN A 126 10.12 21.91 9.26
C GLN A 126 9.71 20.44 9.33
N VAL A 127 10.67 19.50 9.44
CA VAL A 127 10.38 18.07 9.62
C VAL A 127 9.59 17.82 10.92
N GLN A 128 9.99 18.47 12.01
CA GLN A 128 9.31 18.39 13.31
C GLN A 128 7.87 18.92 13.21
N SER A 129 7.68 20.12 12.67
CA SER A 129 6.34 20.74 12.51
C SER A 129 5.40 19.88 11.65
N GLN A 130 5.89 19.32 10.55
CA GLN A 130 5.11 18.44 9.69
C GLN A 130 4.75 17.12 10.39
N THR A 131 5.69 16.54 11.13
CA THR A 131 5.46 15.32 11.91
C THR A 131 4.42 15.55 13.00
N SER A 132 4.50 16.65 13.75
CA SER A 132 3.51 17.02 14.76
C SER A 132 2.12 17.26 14.16
N THR A 133 2.04 17.86 12.97
CA THR A 133 0.77 18.06 12.26
C THR A 133 0.12 16.72 11.89
N VAL A 134 0.93 15.77 11.41
CA VAL A 134 0.47 14.42 11.07
C VAL A 134 0.00 13.67 12.32
N GLU A 135 0.72 13.80 13.44
CA GLU A 135 0.33 13.22 14.74
C GLU A 135 -0.97 13.81 15.29
N ALA A 136 -1.15 15.13 15.18
CA ALA A 136 -2.39 15.80 15.57
C ALA A 136 -3.57 15.29 14.73
N LEU A 137 -3.41 15.16 13.41
CA LEU A 137 -4.43 14.61 12.51
C LEU A 137 -4.77 13.14 12.81
N MET A 138 -3.77 12.33 13.20
CA MET A 138 -3.99 10.96 13.63
C MET A 138 -4.78 10.91 14.95
N ARG A 139 -4.42 11.76 15.92
CA ARG A 139 -5.09 11.86 17.22
C ARG A 139 -6.54 12.31 17.10
N ASP A 140 -6.80 13.36 16.33
CA ASP A 140 -8.14 13.92 16.08
C ASP A 140 -9.10 12.89 15.47
N ARG A 141 -8.55 11.94 14.70
CA ARG A 141 -9.33 10.88 14.03
C ARG A 141 -9.27 9.53 14.74
N GLY A 142 -8.80 9.47 15.98
CA GLY A 142 -8.69 8.22 16.75
C GLY A 142 -7.87 7.13 16.05
N SER A 143 -6.91 7.54 15.20
CA SER A 143 -6.15 6.66 14.32
C SER A 143 -4.73 6.44 14.86
N ALA A 144 -4.21 5.22 14.69
CA ALA A 144 -2.85 4.89 15.06
C ALA A 144 -1.97 4.78 13.81
N PRO A 145 -0.63 4.96 13.90
CA PRO A 145 0.27 4.75 12.77
C PRO A 145 0.13 3.36 12.12
N ALA A 146 -0.28 2.35 12.89
CA ALA A 146 -0.55 0.98 12.43
C ALA A 146 -1.79 0.85 11.52
N THR A 147 -2.70 1.83 11.52
CA THR A 147 -3.89 1.83 10.66
C THR A 147 -3.66 2.53 9.32
N LEU A 148 -2.47 3.11 9.12
CA LEU A 148 -2.07 3.72 7.85
C LEU A 148 -1.69 2.63 6.81
N PRO A 149 -1.91 2.89 5.51
CA PRO A 149 -1.35 2.04 4.46
C PRO A 149 0.17 1.86 4.62
N LEU A 150 0.70 0.66 4.34
CA LEU A 150 2.11 0.30 4.62
C LEU A 150 3.14 1.32 4.10
N ILE A 151 2.92 1.87 2.90
CA ILE A 151 3.80 2.89 2.30
C ILE A 151 3.77 4.17 3.15
N THR A 152 2.58 4.60 3.56
CA THR A 152 2.37 5.77 4.43
C THR A 152 2.94 5.52 5.83
N GLN A 153 2.84 4.31 6.36
CA GLN A 153 3.43 3.94 7.64
C GLN A 153 4.96 4.03 7.61
N ARG A 154 5.62 3.52 6.56
CA ARG A 154 7.08 3.64 6.39
C ARG A 154 7.52 5.08 6.24
N ALA A 155 6.79 5.86 5.43
CA ALA A 155 7.02 7.29 5.28
C ALA A 155 6.92 8.04 6.62
N PHE A 156 5.87 7.74 7.41
CA PHE A 156 5.69 8.34 8.73
C PHE A 156 6.78 7.93 9.71
N ALA A 157 7.15 6.65 9.76
CA ALA A 157 8.22 6.16 10.64
C ALA A 157 9.56 6.85 10.33
N TRP A 158 9.85 7.09 9.05
CA TRP A 158 11.05 7.80 8.63
C TRP A 158 11.04 9.28 9.04
N LEU A 159 9.92 9.98 8.84
CA LEU A 159 9.76 11.37 9.30
C LEU A 159 9.88 11.46 10.83
N LYS A 160 9.28 10.52 11.56
CA LYS A 160 9.36 10.47 13.02
C LYS A 160 10.80 10.28 13.50
N PHE A 161 11.55 9.39 12.87
CA PHE A 161 12.98 9.18 13.15
C PHE A 161 13.82 10.44 12.93
N LEU A 162 13.51 11.23 11.89
CA LEU A 162 14.22 12.48 11.60
C LEU A 162 13.77 13.68 12.45
N SER A 163 12.64 13.56 13.15
CA SER A 163 12.08 14.63 13.98
C SER A 163 12.58 14.64 15.43
N VAL A 164 13.45 13.70 15.79
CA VAL A 164 13.99 13.53 17.16
C VAL A 164 15.09 14.54 17.44
#